data_AF-A0A9Q3JFU2-F1
#
_entry.id   AF-A0A9Q3JFU2-F1
#
_cell.length_a   1.000
_cell.length_b   1.000
_cell.length_c   1.000
_cell.angle_alpha   90.00
_cell.angle_beta   90.00
_cell.angle_gamma   90.00
#
_symmetry.space_group_name_H-M   'P 1'
#
loop_
_entity.id
_entity.type
_entity.pdbx_description
1 polymer ?
#
loop_
_entity_poly.entity_id
_entity_poly.type
_entity_poly.pdbx_seq_one_letter_code
_entity_poly.pdbx_strand_id
1 'polypeptide(L)'
;MKEKLIDLLFKYKNAFATDKEALGSIIGHEVDIILNVERPYPPLLRRPSYPASPRAREALEVHIKELMDLGVLRKVGHNEKVEVTTPVIITWHNGKSRMVGDFRALNT
;
A
#
# COMPACT_ATOMS: atom_id res chain seq x y z
N MET A 1 13.86 -2.16 -37.21
CA MET A 1 13.45 -1.17 -36.17
C MET A 1 12.83 -1.86 -34.95
N LYS A 2 11.89 -2.79 -35.15
CA LYS A 2 11.29 -3.62 -34.08
C LYS A 2 12.29 -4.44 -33.27
N GLU A 3 13.25 -5.10 -33.94
CA GLU A 3 14.28 -5.92 -33.29
C GLU A 3 15.17 -5.09 -32.35
N LYS A 4 15.68 -3.95 -32.84
CA LYS A 4 16.47 -3.02 -32.01
C LYS A 4 15.72 -2.51 -30.77
N LEU A 5 14.41 -2.30 -30.89
CA LEU A 5 13.57 -1.91 -29.74
C LEU A 5 13.47 -3.05 -28.73
N ILE A 6 13.21 -4.28 -29.20
CA ILE A 6 13.13 -5.46 -28.34
C ILE A 6 14.46 -5.67 -27.59
N ASP A 7 15.59 -5.57 -28.28
CA ASP A 7 16.92 -5.69 -27.67
C ASP A 7 17.14 -4.64 -26.59
N LEU A 8 16.69 -3.40 -26.82
CA LEU A 8 16.76 -2.31 -25.86
C LEU A 8 15.90 -2.59 -24.61
N LEU A 9 14.67 -3.06 -24.80
CA LEU A 9 13.75 -3.41 -23.71
C LEU A 9 14.29 -4.56 -22.86
N PHE A 10 14.86 -5.60 -23.48
CA PHE A 10 15.49 -6.69 -22.75
C PHE A 10 16.77 -6.27 -22.03
N LYS A 11 17.60 -5.44 -22.68
CA LYS A 11 18.82 -4.89 -22.07
C LYS A 11 18.51 -4.11 -20.79
N TYR A 12 17.43 -3.33 -20.78
CA TYR A 12 17.02 -2.51 -19.64
C TYR A 12 15.79 -3.07 -18.92
N LYS A 13 15.56 -4.39 -18.95
CA LYS A 13 14.35 -5.02 -18.37
C LYS A 13 14.10 -4.62 -16.91
N ASN A 14 15.15 -4.42 -16.12
CA ASN A 14 15.07 -4.03 -14.71
C ASN A 14 14.65 -2.56 -14.50
N ALA A 15 14.64 -1.74 -15.54
CA ALA A 15 14.14 -0.37 -15.48
C ALA A 15 12.61 -0.29 -15.62
N PHE A 16 11.95 -1.40 -15.95
CA PHE A 16 10.51 -1.48 -16.10
C PHE A 16 9.89 -2.15 -14.87
N ALA A 17 8.78 -1.58 -14.38
CA ALA A 17 8.01 -2.22 -13.33
C ALA A 17 7.35 -3.50 -13.87
N THR A 18 7.45 -4.58 -13.11
CA THR A 18 6.75 -5.84 -13.38
C THR A 18 5.90 -6.24 -12.18
N ASP A 19 5.00 -7.17 -12.38
CA ASP A 19 4.17 -7.79 -11.34
C ASP A 19 4.87 -8.93 -10.59
N LYS A 20 6.12 -9.24 -10.95
CA LYS A 20 6.87 -10.40 -10.42
C LYS A 20 7.97 -10.03 -9.44
N GLU A 21 8.39 -8.77 -9.45
CA GLU A 21 9.49 -8.27 -8.64
C GLU A 21 8.95 -7.30 -7.61
N ALA A 22 9.47 -7.36 -6.38
CA ALA A 22 9.07 -6.46 -5.32
C ALA A 22 9.30 -5.00 -5.73
N LEU A 23 8.31 -4.15 -5.46
CA LEU A 23 8.46 -2.71 -5.64
C LEU A 23 9.37 -2.17 -4.53
N GLY A 24 10.32 -1.31 -4.89
CA GLY A 24 11.22 -0.69 -3.89
C GLY A 24 12.41 -1.56 -3.47
N SER A 25 12.88 -2.48 -4.33
CA SER A 25 14.15 -3.21 -4.14
C SER A 25 15.39 -2.31 -4.08
N ILE A 26 15.24 -1.02 -4.34
CA ILE A 26 16.21 0.01 -4.01
C ILE A 26 16.02 0.36 -2.54
N ILE A 27 16.97 -0.05 -1.70
CA ILE A 27 17.10 0.40 -0.32
C ILE A 27 17.40 1.89 -0.36
N GLY A 28 16.34 2.70 -0.48
CA GLY A 28 16.40 4.15 -0.31
C GLY A 28 16.60 4.48 1.17
N HIS A 29 16.70 5.78 1.45
CA HIS A 29 16.75 6.27 2.82
C HIS A 29 15.44 5.93 3.53
N GLU A 30 15.53 5.25 4.68
CA GLU A 30 14.41 5.13 5.61
C GLU A 30 13.92 6.56 5.95
N VAL A 31 12.61 6.76 5.92
CA VAL A 31 12.00 8.07 6.20
C VAL A 31 11.43 8.04 7.60
N ASP A 32 12.01 8.85 8.48
CA ASP A 32 11.45 9.13 9.79
C ASP A 32 10.31 10.15 9.65
N ILE A 33 9.09 9.70 9.94
CA ILE A 33 7.91 10.57 9.98
C ILE A 33 7.64 10.96 11.43
N ILE A 34 7.95 12.22 11.76
CA ILE A 34 7.72 12.79 13.09
C ILE A 34 6.30 13.36 13.17
N LEU A 35 5.54 12.96 14.18
CA LEU A 35 4.20 13.48 14.44
C LEU A 35 4.26 14.79 15.23
N ASN A 36 3.29 15.67 14.98
CA ASN A 36 3.07 16.93 15.73
C ASN A 36 2.41 16.70 17.11
N VAL A 37 2.11 15.46 17.48
CA VAL A 37 1.47 15.06 18.72
C VAL A 37 2.28 13.99 19.44
N GLU A 38 2.25 14.01 20.76
CA GLU A 38 2.94 13.04 21.61
C GLU A 38 2.01 11.94 22.12
N ARG A 39 2.60 10.90 22.73
CA ARG A 39 1.84 9.81 23.35
C ARG A 39 1.25 10.27 24.69
N PRO A 40 0.02 9.81 25.05
CA PRO A 40 -0.83 8.92 24.27
C PRO A 40 -1.47 9.65 23.08
N TYR A 41 -1.41 9.03 21.89
CA TYR A 41 -1.95 9.62 20.68
C TYR A 41 -3.47 9.86 20.77
N PRO A 42 -4.00 10.93 20.14
CA PRO A 42 -5.42 11.22 20.12
C PRO A 42 -6.24 10.01 19.61
N PRO A 43 -7.45 9.77 20.15
CA PRO A 43 -8.34 8.71 19.67
C PRO A 43 -8.63 8.77 18.16
N LEU A 44 -8.57 9.98 17.58
CA LEU A 44 -8.75 10.19 16.15
C LEU A 44 -7.67 9.50 15.28
N LEU A 45 -6.50 9.18 15.84
CA LEU A 45 -5.46 8.39 15.16
C LEU A 45 -5.68 6.87 15.31
N ARG A 46 -6.68 6.42 16.09
CA ARG A 46 -7.05 5.00 16.27
C ARG A 46 -8.43 4.71 15.72
N ARG A 47 -8.62 5.00 14.43
CA ARG A 47 -9.93 4.85 13.80
C ARG A 47 -10.23 3.38 13.52
N PRO A 48 -11.44 2.89 13.82
CA PRO A 48 -11.85 1.56 13.44
C PRO A 48 -12.01 1.46 11.92
N SER A 49 -11.95 0.23 11.38
CA SER A 49 -12.29 -0.01 9.99
C SER A 49 -13.76 0.33 9.72
N TYR A 50 -14.03 0.82 8.51
CA TYR A 50 -15.41 0.97 8.05
C TYR A 50 -16.00 -0.42 7.73
N PRO A 51 -17.30 -0.63 7.96
CA PRO A 51 -17.99 -1.81 7.46
C PRO A 51 -17.85 -1.92 5.94
N ALA A 52 -17.39 -3.08 5.47
CA ALA A 52 -17.22 -3.35 4.04
C ALA A 52 -18.32 -4.31 3.55
N SER A 53 -18.88 -4.04 2.37
CA SER A 53 -19.76 -4.98 1.69
C SER A 53 -18.99 -6.24 1.26
N PRO A 54 -19.65 -7.39 1.02
CA PRO A 54 -18.97 -8.62 0.58
C PRO A 54 -18.07 -8.38 -0.64
N ARG A 55 -18.60 -7.68 -1.65
CA ARG A 55 -17.84 -7.28 -2.86
C ARG A 55 -16.64 -6.40 -2.55
N ALA A 56 -16.75 -5.48 -1.59
CA ALA A 56 -15.62 -4.63 -1.20
C ALA A 56 -14.56 -5.43 -0.44
N ARG A 57 -14.98 -6.39 0.40
CA ARG A 57 -14.08 -7.26 1.15
C ARG A 57 -13.25 -8.15 0.22
N GLU A 58 -13.89 -8.78 -0.76
CA GLU A 58 -13.20 -9.58 -1.79
C GLU A 58 -12.17 -8.73 -2.55
N ALA A 59 -12.55 -7.52 -2.96
CA ALA A 59 -11.61 -6.61 -3.62
C ALA A 59 -10.44 -6.20 -2.70
N LEU A 60 -10.70 -5.92 -1.42
CA LEU A 60 -9.65 -5.61 -0.44
C LEU A 60 -8.68 -6.78 -0.28
N GLU A 61 -9.17 -8.01 -0.18
CA GLU A 61 -8.34 -9.20 -0.04
C GLU A 61 -7.39 -9.38 -1.23
N VAL A 62 -7.86 -9.13 -2.46
CA VAL A 62 -7.02 -9.13 -3.67
C VAL A 62 -5.94 -8.05 -3.60
N HIS A 63 -6.32 -6.79 -3.36
CA HIS A 63 -5.37 -5.67 -3.29
C HIS A 63 -4.32 -5.85 -2.18
N ILE A 64 -4.74 -6.31 -0.99
CA ILE A 64 -3.83 -6.54 0.13
C ILE A 64 -2.84 -7.65 -0.22
N LYS A 65 -3.30 -8.74 -0.82
CA LYS A 65 -2.42 -9.84 -1.23
C LYS A 65 -1.39 -9.38 -2.26
N GLU A 66 -1.81 -8.69 -3.31
CA GLU A 66 -0.90 -8.16 -4.34
C GLU A 66 0.16 -7.23 -3.74
N LEU A 67 -0.24 -6.33 -2.84
CA LEU A 67 0.70 -5.42 -2.18
C LEU A 67 1.64 -6.13 -1.20
N MET A 68 1.21 -7.23 -0.59
CA MET A 68 2.10 -8.08 0.22
C MET A 68 3.11 -8.83 -0.67
N ASP A 69 2.67 -9.39 -1.79
CA ASP A 69 3.52 -10.09 -2.76
C ASP A 69 4.57 -9.14 -3.37
N LEU A 70 4.20 -7.87 -3.58
CA LEU A 70 5.10 -6.80 -4.04
C LEU A 70 5.99 -6.21 -2.94
N GLY A 71 5.87 -6.65 -1.68
CA GLY A 71 6.67 -6.15 -0.56
C GLY A 71 6.29 -4.75 -0.05
N VAL A 72 5.16 -4.20 -0.49
CA VAL A 72 4.67 -2.87 -0.09
C VAL A 72 3.96 -2.91 1.26
N LEU A 73 3.18 -3.97 1.52
CA LEU A 73 2.52 -4.19 2.80
C LEU A 73 3.14 -5.38 3.53
N ARG A 74 3.16 -5.31 4.86
CA ARG A 74 3.50 -6.45 5.72
C ARG A 74 2.44 -6.65 6.79
N LYS A 75 2.31 -7.88 7.24
CA LYS A 75 1.53 -8.18 8.45
C LYS A 75 2.31 -7.70 9.67
N VAL A 76 1.61 -7.00 10.55
CA VAL A 76 2.14 -6.63 11.88
C VAL A 76 2.16 -7.89 12.76
N GLY A 77 3.29 -8.17 13.40
CA GLY A 77 3.48 -9.33 14.26
C GLY A 77 2.63 -9.27 15.54
N HIS A 78 2.38 -10.43 16.16
CA HIS A 78 1.53 -10.52 17.35
C HIS A 78 2.05 -9.67 18.54
N ASN A 79 3.37 -9.48 18.63
CA ASN A 79 4.01 -8.72 19.70
C ASN A 79 4.21 -7.23 19.35
N GLU A 80 3.85 -6.80 18.14
CA GLU A 80 3.99 -5.41 17.72
C GLU A 80 2.74 -4.60 18.10
N LYS A 81 2.94 -3.53 18.86
CA LYS A 81 1.84 -2.64 19.27
C LYS A 81 1.46 -1.70 18.14
N VAL A 82 0.21 -1.77 17.68
CA VAL A 82 -0.35 -0.80 16.73
C VAL A 82 -1.01 0.34 17.49
N GLU A 83 -0.43 1.54 17.40
CA GLU A 83 -0.94 2.73 18.11
C GLU A 83 -1.71 3.70 17.22
N VAL A 84 -1.56 3.56 15.90
CA VAL A 84 -2.21 4.38 14.87
C VAL A 84 -2.86 3.44 13.85
N THR A 85 -4.12 3.71 13.51
CA THR A 85 -4.88 2.95 12.50
C THR A 85 -5.61 3.92 11.57
N THR A 86 -5.47 3.67 10.28
CA THR A 86 -6.16 4.41 9.22
C THR A 86 -7.16 3.48 8.53
N PRO A 87 -8.44 3.85 8.41
CA PRO A 87 -9.41 3.01 7.74
C PRO A 87 -9.18 3.06 6.23
N VAL A 88 -9.50 1.95 5.59
CA VAL A 88 -9.32 1.75 4.15
C VAL A 88 -10.68 1.47 3.51
N ILE A 89 -10.89 2.00 2.31
CA ILE A 89 -12.10 1.79 1.51
C ILE A 89 -11.76 1.30 0.11
N ILE A 90 -12.77 0.74 -0.57
CA ILE A 90 -12.70 0.46 -2.01
C ILE A 90 -13.49 1.51 -2.77
N THR A 91 -12.87 2.05 -3.81
CA THR A 91 -13.54 2.86 -4.82
C THR A 91 -13.61 2.10 -6.14
N TRP A 92 -14.69 2.29 -6.91
CA TRP A 92 -14.90 1.61 -8.18
C TRP A 92 -14.94 2.62 -9.32
N HIS A 93 -14.23 2.32 -10.40
CA HIS A 93 -14.27 3.12 -11.62
C HIS A 93 -14.10 2.21 -12.84
N ASN A 94 -15.02 2.29 -13.80
CA ASN A 94 -15.04 1.45 -15.02
C ASN A 94 -14.87 -0.05 -14.73
N GLY A 95 -15.58 -0.56 -13.72
CA GLY A 95 -15.53 -1.96 -13.31
C GLY A 95 -14.28 -2.37 -12.53
N LYS A 96 -13.29 -1.50 -12.35
CA LYS A 96 -12.05 -1.76 -11.61
C LYS A 96 -12.14 -1.20 -10.19
N SER A 97 -11.64 -1.94 -9.21
CA SER A 97 -11.55 -1.51 -7.81
C SER A 97 -10.19 -0.86 -7.53
N ARG A 98 -10.17 0.06 -6.57
CA ARG A 98 -8.95 0.67 -6.01
C ARG A 98 -9.07 0.73 -4.50
N MET A 99 -8.00 0.36 -3.80
CA MET A 99 -7.87 0.50 -2.35
C MET A 99 -7.41 1.92 -2.00
N VAL A 100 -8.08 2.57 -1.04
CA VAL A 100 -7.79 3.97 -0.65
C VAL A 100 -7.77 4.08 0.88
N GLY A 101 -6.67 4.61 1.43
CA GLY A 101 -6.56 4.92 2.86
C GLY A 101 -7.07 6.32 3.18
N ASP A 102 -7.82 6.46 4.28
CA ASP A 102 -8.36 7.73 4.77
C ASP A 102 -7.40 8.41 5.77
N PHE A 103 -6.33 9.00 5.25
CA PHE A 103 -5.25 9.60 6.06
C PHE A 103 -5.55 11.01 6.60
N ARG A 104 -6.77 11.52 6.47
CA ARG A 104 -7.11 12.90 6.88
C ARG A 104 -6.77 13.18 8.35
N ALA A 105 -7.06 12.23 9.22
CA ALA A 105 -6.74 12.30 10.65
C ALA A 105 -5.23 12.35 10.92
N LEU A 106 -4.43 11.64 10.12
CA LEU A 106 -2.97 11.61 10.26
C LEU A 106 -2.31 12.90 9.75
N ASN A 107 -2.92 13.54 8.74
CA ASN A 107 -2.38 14.71 8.06
C ASN A 107 -2.79 16.06 8.69
N THR A 108 -3.47 16.04 9.84
CA THR A 108 -3.92 17.25 10.56
C THR A 108 -2.90 17.65 11.62
#